data_AF-A2EPU4-F1
#
_entry.id   AF-A2EPU4-F1
#
_cell.length_a   1.000
_cell.length_b   1.000
_cell.length_c   1.000
_cell.angle_alpha   90.00
_cell.angle_beta   90.00
_cell.angle_gamma   90.00
#
_symmetry.space_group_name_H-M   'P 1'
#
loop_
_entity.id
_entity.type
_entity.pdbx_description
1 polymer ?
#
loop_
_entity_poly.entity_id
_entity_poly.type
_entity_poly.pdbx_seq_one_letter_code
_entity_poly.pdbx_strand_id
1 'polypeptide(L)'
;MSPQFGVGFLNYHKPSLIVAMKNSSPSKRFQNIVAAYSYTNGIFGMDWNWTDGFFEVDNFAEGHHFRIADVDFNGIDEIHQIGYVFNGNGTIRFNLHEKMGIRHGDRFYVAKFAKNDLTMSGYGIQQDNPDLIYEYSYNASTGDKKWIHYGDEIHDVGRGNAGDFDPNHEGYEVFSFMGLYNAKTNEKIADNISFWPANNVFWDGTLNPSIYNSGYLTKWNYEINKGTRLYSAYSDFNNKYRQYPVDDDTGEYPLFHGDILGDWREEFIMACSNYSELVIFTTNLDTNLKLTTLWHDPGMRASMTLNGYKQSHMPLEYLGTETDPLENRRNLVKYHKLRAESEIEPTNEPETMKITPTQTPVITNTSPDQNNGKAKNKTAAIVVPIVLVLIAVICVVSFFVWKRFAKKESTDNVQEMVLIV
;
A
#
# COMPACT_ATOMS: atom_id res chain seq x y z
N MET A 1 -15.92 7.93 -1.32
CA MET A 1 -14.56 7.39 -1.23
C MET A 1 -13.60 8.40 -1.82
N SER A 2 -12.53 8.73 -1.10
CA SER A 2 -11.45 9.61 -1.59
C SER A 2 -10.65 8.91 -2.70
N PRO A 3 -9.97 9.65 -3.59
CA PRO A 3 -9.08 9.05 -4.58
C PRO A 3 -7.97 8.23 -3.91
N GLN A 4 -7.72 7.05 -4.47
CA GLN A 4 -6.63 6.16 -4.09
C GLN A 4 -5.58 6.15 -5.19
N PHE A 5 -4.34 5.97 -4.78
CA PHE A 5 -3.12 6.06 -5.55
C PHE A 5 -2.19 4.93 -5.11
N GLY A 6 -1.35 4.49 -6.02
CA GLY A 6 -0.32 3.51 -5.76
C GLY A 6 0.64 3.43 -6.93
N VAL A 7 1.80 2.83 -6.71
CA VAL A 7 2.81 2.65 -7.74
C VAL A 7 3.15 1.17 -7.86
N GLY A 8 3.12 0.68 -9.09
CA GLY A 8 3.53 -0.67 -9.45
C GLY A 8 4.06 -0.76 -10.86
N PHE A 9 4.50 -1.94 -11.25
CA PHE A 9 5.08 -2.24 -12.55
C PHE A 9 4.05 -2.98 -13.40
N LEU A 10 3.19 -2.22 -14.06
CA LEU A 10 2.14 -2.74 -14.94
C LEU A 10 2.66 -3.26 -16.28
N ASN A 11 3.98 -3.18 -16.47
CA ASN A 11 4.77 -3.74 -17.55
C ASN A 11 6.21 -3.88 -17.04
N TYR A 12 7.09 -4.49 -17.84
CA TYR A 12 8.49 -4.72 -17.47
C TYR A 12 9.38 -3.47 -17.40
N HIS A 13 8.95 -2.34 -17.95
CA HIS A 13 9.86 -1.24 -18.27
C HIS A 13 9.84 -0.10 -17.26
N LYS A 14 8.67 0.25 -16.75
CA LYS A 14 8.48 1.49 -15.99
C LYS A 14 7.50 1.30 -14.84
N PRO A 15 7.74 1.97 -13.70
CA PRO A 15 6.70 2.13 -12.70
C PRO A 15 5.58 2.99 -13.29
N SER A 16 4.36 2.59 -13.01
CA SER A 16 3.14 3.32 -13.33
C SER A 16 2.50 3.82 -12.04
N LEU A 17 2.01 5.06 -12.07
CA LEU A 17 1.08 5.59 -11.08
C LEU A 17 -0.31 5.05 -11.41
N ILE A 18 -0.87 4.25 -10.52
CA ILE A 18 -2.25 3.79 -10.57
C ILE A 18 -3.12 4.74 -9.76
N VAL A 19 -4.28 5.08 -10.31
CA VAL A 19 -5.26 5.95 -9.68
C VAL A 19 -6.62 5.28 -9.73
N ALA A 20 -7.23 5.05 -8.56
CA ALA A 20 -8.61 4.61 -8.42
C ALA A 20 -9.47 5.75 -7.86
N MET A 21 -10.48 6.14 -8.62
CA MET A 21 -11.30 7.31 -8.40
C MET A 21 -12.77 6.97 -8.58
N LYS A 22 -13.61 7.88 -8.08
CA LYS A 22 -15.05 7.85 -8.31
C LYS A 22 -15.50 9.15 -8.95
N ASN A 23 -16.39 9.04 -9.92
CA ASN A 23 -17.12 10.18 -10.47
C ASN A 23 -18.61 10.07 -10.13
N SER A 24 -19.23 11.16 -9.68
CA SER A 24 -20.66 11.15 -9.40
C SER A 24 -21.47 11.38 -10.68
N SER A 25 -22.52 10.59 -10.87
CA SER A 25 -23.52 10.82 -11.89
C SER A 25 -24.69 11.68 -11.35
N PRO A 26 -25.53 12.26 -12.22
CA PRO A 26 -26.79 12.88 -11.80
C PRO A 26 -27.74 11.92 -11.06
N SER A 27 -27.61 10.60 -11.25
CA SER A 27 -28.36 9.57 -10.52
C SER A 27 -27.81 9.32 -9.10
N LYS A 28 -26.81 10.08 -8.65
CA LYS A 28 -26.11 9.91 -7.35
C LYS A 28 -25.40 8.56 -7.19
N ARG A 29 -25.29 7.78 -8.27
CA ARG A 29 -24.36 6.65 -8.32
C ARG A 29 -22.95 7.19 -8.42
N PHE A 30 -22.04 6.58 -7.67
CA PHE A 30 -20.61 6.80 -7.88
C PHE A 30 -20.08 5.77 -8.87
N GLN A 31 -19.53 6.25 -9.97
CA GLN A 31 -18.99 5.46 -11.07
C GLN A 31 -17.50 5.26 -10.85
N ASN A 32 -17.03 4.02 -10.98
CA ASN A 32 -15.62 3.72 -10.78
C ASN A 32 -14.79 4.14 -12.00
N ILE A 33 -13.64 4.75 -11.73
CA ILE A 33 -12.61 5.11 -12.71
C ILE A 33 -11.28 4.58 -12.21
N VAL A 34 -10.62 3.74 -13.00
CA VAL A 34 -9.25 3.29 -12.72
C VAL A 34 -8.37 3.68 -13.89
N ALA A 35 -7.23 4.30 -13.63
CA ALA A 35 -6.31 4.73 -14.68
C ALA A 35 -4.86 4.49 -14.28
N ALA A 36 -4.02 4.27 -15.29
CA ALA A 36 -2.58 4.19 -15.14
C ALA A 36 -1.91 5.34 -15.88
N TYR A 37 -0.90 5.92 -15.25
CA TYR A 37 -0.05 6.96 -15.81
C TYR A 37 1.41 6.55 -15.67
N SER A 38 2.25 7.08 -16.53
CA SER A 38 3.69 6.91 -16.44
C SER A 38 4.44 8.21 -16.64
N TYR A 39 5.65 8.25 -16.10
CA TYR A 39 6.62 9.30 -16.33
C TYR A 39 7.87 8.72 -16.97
N THR A 40 8.08 8.97 -18.26
CA THR A 40 9.22 8.42 -18.99
C THR A 40 9.83 9.51 -19.87
N ASN A 41 11.16 9.66 -19.82
CA ASN A 41 11.91 10.64 -20.60
C ASN A 41 11.38 12.08 -20.47
N GLY A 42 10.95 12.47 -19.25
CA GLY A 42 10.44 13.82 -18.98
C GLY A 42 8.96 14.03 -19.29
N ILE A 43 8.26 13.02 -19.83
CA ILE A 43 6.87 13.12 -20.26
C ILE A 43 5.98 12.36 -19.27
N PHE A 44 4.99 13.07 -18.71
CA PHE A 44 3.91 12.48 -17.94
C PHE A 44 2.72 12.21 -18.87
N GLY A 45 2.29 10.95 -18.97
CA GLY A 45 1.21 10.54 -19.86
C GLY A 45 0.33 9.46 -19.26
N MET A 46 -0.92 9.39 -19.69
CA MET A 46 -1.83 8.30 -19.36
C MET A 46 -1.51 7.09 -20.25
N ASP A 47 -1.30 5.94 -19.64
CA ASP A 47 -1.08 4.67 -20.36
C ASP A 47 -2.43 4.05 -20.77
N TRP A 48 -3.38 4.01 -19.84
CA TRP A 48 -4.75 3.53 -20.08
C TRP A 48 -5.72 4.04 -19.00
N ASN A 49 -7.02 3.94 -19.27
CA ASN A 49 -8.07 4.11 -18.27
C ASN A 49 -9.19 3.08 -18.48
N TRP A 50 -9.99 2.90 -17.44
CA TRP A 50 -11.16 2.05 -17.41
C TRP A 50 -12.28 2.71 -16.60
N THR A 51 -13.52 2.47 -17.02
CA THR A 51 -14.72 2.83 -16.25
C THR A 51 -15.66 1.62 -16.15
N ASP A 52 -16.50 1.60 -15.13
CA ASP A 52 -17.52 0.55 -14.90
C ASP A 52 -18.69 0.59 -15.92
N GLY A 53 -18.50 1.25 -17.06
CA GLY A 53 -19.49 1.41 -18.11
C GLY A 53 -20.68 2.31 -17.73
N PHE A 54 -20.65 2.93 -16.54
CA PHE A 54 -21.71 3.81 -16.06
C PHE A 54 -23.09 3.15 -15.98
N PHE A 55 -23.11 1.82 -15.79
CA PHE A 55 -24.35 1.06 -15.63
C PHE A 55 -25.10 1.50 -14.36
N GLU A 56 -26.31 0.97 -14.13
CA GLU A 56 -27.07 1.24 -12.90
C GLU A 56 -26.76 0.20 -11.81
N VAL A 57 -26.39 -1.03 -12.18
CA VAL A 57 -26.02 -2.11 -11.24
C VAL A 57 -24.54 -2.03 -10.87
N ASP A 58 -24.24 -2.00 -9.58
CA ASP A 58 -22.86 -1.99 -9.08
C ASP A 58 -22.35 -3.42 -8.87
N ASN A 59 -21.71 -3.96 -9.91
CA ASN A 59 -21.03 -5.26 -9.87
C ASN A 59 -19.50 -5.09 -9.74
N PHE A 60 -19.00 -3.86 -9.63
CA PHE A 60 -17.58 -3.56 -9.54
C PHE A 60 -17.30 -2.94 -8.18
N ALA A 61 -17.59 -3.71 -7.14
CA ALA A 61 -17.44 -3.25 -5.78
C ALA A 61 -15.98 -2.91 -5.47
N GLU A 62 -15.76 -1.67 -5.06
CA GLU A 62 -14.49 -1.20 -4.55
C GLU A 62 -14.36 -1.43 -3.04
N GLY A 63 -13.13 -1.37 -2.54
CA GLY A 63 -12.85 -1.33 -1.10
C GLY A 63 -12.27 0.03 -0.70
N HIS A 64 -12.11 0.25 0.60
CA HIS A 64 -11.45 1.46 1.12
C HIS A 64 -9.92 1.50 0.90
N HIS A 65 -9.38 0.48 0.26
CA HIS A 65 -8.01 0.36 -0.21
C HIS A 65 -8.01 -0.47 -1.50
N PHE A 66 -6.88 -0.53 -2.21
CA PHE A 66 -6.67 -1.47 -3.31
C PHE A 66 -5.30 -2.14 -3.15
N ARG A 67 -4.97 -3.17 -3.91
CA ARG A 67 -3.65 -3.81 -3.89
C ARG A 67 -3.02 -3.84 -5.27
N ILE A 68 -1.70 -3.86 -5.29
CA ILE A 68 -0.90 -4.03 -6.50
C ILE A 68 0.03 -5.21 -6.23
N ALA A 69 -0.11 -6.27 -7.01
CA ALA A 69 0.64 -7.51 -6.81
C ALA A 69 0.73 -8.30 -8.11
N ASP A 70 1.90 -8.86 -8.39
CA ASP A 70 2.09 -9.86 -9.44
C ASP A 70 1.70 -11.24 -8.89
N VAL A 71 0.48 -11.67 -9.20
CA VAL A 71 -0.16 -12.82 -8.53
C VAL A 71 0.17 -14.17 -9.17
N ASP A 72 0.83 -14.16 -10.33
CA ASP A 72 1.31 -15.35 -11.03
C ASP A 72 2.84 -15.33 -11.31
N PHE A 73 3.54 -14.37 -10.71
CA PHE A 73 5.00 -14.23 -10.72
C PHE A 73 5.59 -14.04 -12.12
N ASN A 74 4.84 -13.40 -13.02
CA ASN A 74 5.26 -13.17 -14.41
C ASN A 74 6.12 -11.91 -14.59
N GLY A 75 6.27 -11.08 -13.55
CA GLY A 75 7.01 -9.82 -13.53
C GLY A 75 6.16 -8.56 -13.73
N ILE A 76 4.85 -8.71 -13.99
CA ILE A 76 3.89 -7.62 -14.20
C ILE A 76 2.88 -7.64 -13.04
N ASP A 77 2.65 -6.48 -12.44
CA ASP A 77 1.69 -6.35 -11.36
C ASP A 77 0.25 -6.27 -11.90
N GLU A 78 -0.67 -7.01 -11.27
CA GLU A 78 -2.12 -6.81 -11.36
C GLU A 78 -2.60 -5.73 -10.37
N ILE A 79 -3.78 -5.17 -10.64
CA ILE A 79 -4.43 -4.20 -9.75
C ILE A 79 -5.68 -4.84 -9.17
N HIS A 80 -5.68 -5.07 -7.87
CA HIS A 80 -6.77 -5.71 -7.15
C HIS A 80 -7.62 -4.67 -6.45
N GLN A 81 -8.90 -4.62 -6.82
CA GLN A 81 -9.96 -4.07 -6.00
C GLN A 81 -10.58 -5.20 -5.18
N ILE A 82 -11.39 -4.87 -4.17
CA ILE A 82 -12.00 -5.90 -3.33
C ILE A 82 -12.90 -6.85 -4.13
N GLY A 83 -13.69 -6.32 -5.08
CA GLY A 83 -14.65 -7.08 -5.86
C GLY A 83 -14.18 -7.47 -7.27
N TYR A 84 -13.03 -7.01 -7.75
CA TYR A 84 -12.59 -7.22 -9.14
C TYR A 84 -11.10 -6.93 -9.33
N VAL A 85 -10.50 -7.47 -10.39
CA VAL A 85 -9.06 -7.39 -10.64
C VAL A 85 -8.78 -7.00 -12.09
N PHE A 86 -7.77 -6.16 -12.30
CA PHE A 86 -7.24 -5.82 -13.61
C PHE A 86 -5.90 -6.47 -13.87
N ASN A 87 -5.66 -6.83 -15.13
CA ASN A 87 -4.31 -7.03 -15.65
C ASN A 87 -3.56 -5.70 -15.75
N GLY A 88 -2.23 -5.72 -15.85
CA GLY A 88 -1.41 -4.52 -15.98
C GLY A 88 -1.76 -3.61 -17.17
N ASN A 89 -2.41 -4.14 -18.21
CA ASN A 89 -2.86 -3.37 -19.38
C ASN A 89 -4.26 -2.72 -19.22
N GLY A 90 -4.88 -2.81 -18.03
CA GLY A 90 -6.19 -2.21 -17.75
C GLY A 90 -7.39 -3.06 -18.18
N THR A 91 -7.18 -4.26 -18.73
CA THR A 91 -8.28 -5.20 -18.98
C THR A 91 -8.71 -5.89 -17.69
N ILE A 92 -10.02 -6.16 -17.55
CA ILE A 92 -10.54 -6.94 -16.42
C ILE A 92 -9.99 -8.37 -16.51
N ARG A 93 -9.33 -8.81 -15.44
CA ARG A 93 -8.86 -10.18 -15.27
C ARG A 93 -9.99 -11.10 -14.81
N PHE A 94 -10.70 -10.68 -13.76
CA PHE A 94 -11.91 -11.34 -13.29
C PHE A 94 -12.72 -10.41 -12.37
N ASN A 95 -13.97 -10.79 -12.14
CA ASN A 95 -14.89 -10.12 -11.24
C ASN A 95 -15.35 -11.10 -10.14
N LEU A 96 -15.10 -10.77 -8.88
CA LEU A 96 -15.44 -11.59 -7.71
C LEU A 96 -16.91 -11.45 -7.30
N HIS A 97 -17.57 -10.34 -7.65
CA HIS A 97 -19.03 -10.23 -7.52
C HIS A 97 -19.71 -11.32 -8.34
N GLU A 98 -19.34 -11.45 -9.61
CA GLU A 98 -19.92 -12.46 -10.52
C GLU A 98 -19.58 -13.89 -10.09
N LYS A 99 -18.37 -14.12 -9.57
CA LYS A 99 -17.91 -15.45 -9.17
C LYS A 99 -18.44 -15.91 -7.82
N MET A 100 -18.62 -15.01 -6.86
CA MET A 100 -18.84 -15.37 -5.45
C MET A 100 -19.78 -14.44 -4.68
N GLY A 101 -20.34 -13.39 -5.31
CA GLY A 101 -21.18 -12.41 -4.63
C GLY A 101 -20.41 -11.41 -3.77
N ILE A 102 -19.11 -11.22 -4.00
CA ILE A 102 -18.30 -10.23 -3.28
C ILE A 102 -18.77 -8.82 -3.62
N ARG A 103 -18.86 -8.00 -2.58
CA ARG A 103 -19.28 -6.60 -2.58
C ARG A 103 -18.24 -5.76 -1.82
N HIS A 104 -18.64 -4.55 -1.45
CA HIS A 104 -17.84 -3.62 -0.69
C HIS A 104 -17.34 -4.21 0.64
N GLY A 105 -16.21 -3.70 1.12
CA GLY A 105 -15.64 -4.08 2.40
C GLY A 105 -14.42 -3.23 2.75
N ASP A 106 -14.09 -3.22 4.04
CA ASP A 106 -13.07 -2.35 4.60
C ASP A 106 -11.64 -2.86 4.43
N ARG A 107 -11.43 -4.18 4.38
CA ARG A 107 -10.09 -4.80 4.39
C ARG A 107 -9.98 -6.03 3.49
N PHE A 108 -8.88 -6.12 2.76
CA PHE A 108 -8.49 -7.31 2.01
C PHE A 108 -6.99 -7.35 1.72
N TYR A 109 -6.48 -8.56 1.55
CA TYR A 109 -5.07 -8.88 1.52
C TYR A 109 -4.79 -9.79 0.34
N VAL A 110 -3.69 -9.54 -0.37
CA VAL A 110 -3.23 -10.35 -1.49
C VAL A 110 -1.74 -10.60 -1.28
N ALA A 111 -1.35 -11.87 -1.17
CA ALA A 111 0.04 -12.26 -0.99
C ALA A 111 0.22 -13.74 -1.31
N LYS A 112 1.48 -14.19 -1.28
CA LYS A 112 1.82 -15.61 -1.27
C LYS A 112 1.61 -16.17 0.15
N PHE A 113 0.46 -16.79 0.40
CA PHE A 113 0.06 -17.27 1.74
C PHE A 113 0.79 -18.54 2.19
N ALA A 114 1.46 -19.27 1.30
CA ALA A 114 2.32 -20.38 1.68
C ALA A 114 3.58 -20.43 0.79
N LYS A 115 4.70 -20.85 1.37
CA LYS A 115 6.01 -20.90 0.70
C LYS A 115 5.99 -21.56 -0.67
N ASN A 116 5.26 -22.66 -0.81
CA ASN A 116 5.25 -23.50 -2.01
C ASN A 116 4.12 -23.15 -2.99
N ASP A 117 3.33 -22.11 -2.73
CA ASP A 117 2.24 -21.70 -3.63
C ASP A 117 2.81 -21.14 -4.95
N LEU A 118 2.23 -21.57 -6.08
CA LEU A 118 2.63 -21.13 -7.43
C LEU A 118 1.89 -19.89 -7.91
N THR A 119 0.84 -19.49 -7.19
CA THR A 119 0.07 -18.25 -7.40
C THR A 119 -0.27 -17.67 -6.05
N MET A 120 -0.52 -16.36 -5.99
CA MET A 120 -0.97 -15.72 -4.75
C MET A 120 -2.40 -16.12 -4.36
N SER A 121 -2.70 -15.88 -3.09
CA SER A 121 -4.03 -15.99 -2.51
C SER A 121 -4.54 -14.62 -2.10
N GLY A 122 -5.85 -14.47 -2.10
CA GLY A 122 -6.51 -13.31 -1.53
C GLY A 122 -7.41 -13.69 -0.37
N TYR A 123 -7.51 -12.80 0.62
CA TYR A 123 -8.44 -12.87 1.74
C TYR A 123 -9.11 -11.51 1.93
N GLY A 124 -10.40 -11.48 2.21
CA GLY A 124 -11.12 -10.24 2.47
C GLY A 124 -12.31 -10.42 3.39
N ILE A 125 -12.73 -9.32 4.01
CA ILE A 125 -13.97 -9.23 4.77
C ILE A 125 -15.04 -8.50 3.96
N GLN A 126 -16.28 -8.57 4.44
CA GLN A 126 -17.44 -7.96 3.78
C GLN A 126 -18.23 -7.08 4.73
N GLN A 127 -18.66 -5.94 4.21
CA GLN A 127 -19.53 -5.02 4.91
C GLN A 127 -20.95 -5.19 4.38
N ASP A 128 -21.89 -5.49 5.26
CA ASP A 128 -23.33 -5.52 4.98
C ASP A 128 -23.70 -6.38 3.75
N ASN A 129 -23.02 -7.51 3.55
CA ASN A 129 -23.28 -8.35 2.38
C ASN A 129 -24.64 -9.07 2.53
N PRO A 130 -25.57 -8.92 1.57
CA PRO A 130 -26.92 -9.49 1.65
C PRO A 130 -26.95 -11.02 1.57
N ASP A 131 -25.90 -11.64 1.04
CA ASP A 131 -25.73 -13.10 0.99
C ASP A 131 -25.07 -13.64 2.27
N LEU A 132 -24.97 -12.81 3.31
CA LEU A 132 -24.40 -13.12 4.63
C LEU A 132 -22.93 -13.53 4.58
N ILE A 133 -22.21 -13.20 3.52
CA ILE A 133 -20.77 -13.43 3.42
C ILE A 133 -20.08 -12.49 4.42
N TYR A 134 -19.34 -13.05 5.38
CA TYR A 134 -18.58 -12.27 6.38
C TYR A 134 -17.11 -12.14 5.97
N GLU A 135 -16.52 -13.24 5.50
CA GLU A 135 -15.14 -13.30 5.04
C GLU A 135 -14.95 -14.40 3.99
N TYR A 136 -13.93 -14.24 3.16
CA TYR A 136 -13.71 -15.12 2.02
C TYR A 136 -12.23 -15.23 1.67
N SER A 137 -11.88 -16.33 0.98
CA SER A 137 -10.57 -16.55 0.40
C SER A 137 -10.67 -17.07 -1.03
N TYR A 138 -9.71 -16.66 -1.86
CA TYR A 138 -9.70 -16.96 -3.28
C TYR A 138 -8.27 -17.12 -3.82
N ASN A 139 -8.15 -17.76 -4.98
CA ASN A 139 -6.92 -17.72 -5.77
C ASN A 139 -6.80 -16.33 -6.43
N ALA A 140 -5.76 -15.56 -6.10
CA ALA A 140 -5.65 -14.18 -6.56
C ALA A 140 -5.33 -14.06 -8.06
N SER A 141 -4.80 -15.12 -8.69
CA SER A 141 -4.53 -15.15 -10.13
C SER A 141 -5.79 -15.50 -10.96
N THR A 142 -6.67 -16.37 -10.46
CA THR A 142 -7.84 -16.84 -11.25
C THR A 142 -9.19 -16.30 -10.77
N GLY A 143 -9.25 -15.80 -9.53
CA GLY A 143 -10.49 -15.41 -8.86
C GLY A 143 -11.30 -16.61 -8.36
N ASP A 144 -10.76 -17.82 -8.42
CA ASP A 144 -11.50 -19.01 -8.00
C ASP A 144 -11.63 -19.07 -6.47
N LYS A 145 -12.84 -19.37 -6.02
CA LYS A 145 -13.16 -19.51 -4.59
C LYS A 145 -12.32 -20.61 -3.96
N LYS A 146 -11.69 -20.30 -2.82
CA LYS A 146 -11.13 -21.30 -1.90
C LYS A 146 -12.17 -21.67 -0.85
N TRP A 147 -12.67 -20.67 -0.12
CA TRP A 147 -13.70 -20.85 0.90
C TRP A 147 -14.41 -19.52 1.19
N ILE A 148 -15.57 -19.62 1.85
CA ILE A 148 -16.37 -18.50 2.35
C ILE A 148 -16.90 -18.87 3.73
N HIS A 149 -16.85 -17.92 4.67
CA HIS A 149 -17.59 -18.01 5.93
C HIS A 149 -18.82 -17.11 5.87
N TYR A 150 -19.93 -17.67 6.33
CA TYR A 150 -21.23 -17.01 6.39
C TYR A 150 -21.60 -16.67 7.83
N GLY A 151 -22.24 -15.53 8.01
CA GLY A 151 -22.91 -15.14 9.24
C GLY A 151 -24.34 -15.62 9.35
N ASP A 152 -25.02 -15.14 10.38
CA ASP A 152 -26.42 -15.37 10.69
C ASP A 152 -27.32 -14.15 10.42
N GLU A 153 -26.73 -12.96 10.27
CA GLU A 153 -27.43 -11.73 9.92
C GLU A 153 -26.59 -10.83 8.99
N ILE A 154 -27.22 -9.83 8.38
CA ILE A 154 -26.48 -8.83 7.59
C ILE A 154 -25.72 -7.96 8.60
N HIS A 155 -24.40 -7.97 8.51
CA HIS A 155 -23.53 -7.32 9.48
C HIS A 155 -22.30 -6.72 8.80
N ASP A 156 -21.80 -5.62 9.38
CA ASP A 156 -20.55 -5.00 8.98
C ASP A 156 -19.36 -5.70 9.65
N VAL A 157 -18.64 -6.55 8.92
CA VAL A 157 -17.36 -7.09 9.36
C VAL A 157 -16.25 -6.08 9.05
N GLY A 158 -16.19 -4.99 9.82
CA GLY A 158 -15.27 -3.87 9.52
C GLY A 158 -13.78 -4.13 9.77
N ARG A 159 -13.39 -5.32 10.26
CA ARG A 159 -11.99 -5.65 10.58
C ARG A 159 -11.64 -7.09 10.21
N GLY A 160 -10.43 -7.24 9.69
CA GLY A 160 -9.81 -8.53 9.38
C GLY A 160 -8.32 -8.33 9.07
N ASN A 161 -7.53 -9.39 9.18
CA ASN A 161 -6.10 -9.36 8.91
C ASN A 161 -5.59 -10.72 8.38
N ALA A 162 -4.42 -10.70 7.74
CA ALA A 162 -3.75 -11.88 7.19
C ALA A 162 -2.25 -11.80 7.48
N GLY A 163 -1.64 -12.93 7.87
CA GLY A 163 -0.22 -13.04 8.16
C GLY A 163 0.10 -14.40 8.80
N ASP A 164 1.37 -14.77 8.84
CA ASP A 164 1.82 -15.98 9.53
C ASP A 164 1.93 -15.69 11.05
N PHE A 165 0.87 -15.97 11.80
CA PHE A 165 0.81 -15.63 13.22
C PHE A 165 1.17 -16.83 14.10
N ASP A 166 0.82 -18.04 13.69
CA ASP A 166 1.02 -19.26 14.47
C ASP A 166 2.05 -20.20 13.82
N PRO A 167 3.27 -20.29 14.36
CA PRO A 167 4.34 -21.09 13.76
C PRO A 167 4.10 -22.63 13.81
N ASN A 168 2.99 -23.10 14.41
CA ASN A 168 2.63 -24.52 14.40
C ASN A 168 1.80 -24.93 13.17
N HIS A 169 1.39 -23.97 12.34
CA HIS A 169 0.60 -24.19 11.15
C HIS A 169 1.32 -23.60 9.93
N GLU A 170 1.51 -24.42 8.88
CA GLU A 170 2.20 -23.95 7.68
C GLU A 170 1.39 -22.88 6.94
N GLY A 171 2.06 -21.79 6.57
CA GLY A 171 1.48 -20.69 5.81
C GLY A 171 0.82 -19.61 6.66
N TYR A 172 -0.01 -18.80 6.02
CA TYR A 172 -0.67 -17.67 6.67
C TYR A 172 -1.94 -18.11 7.39
N GLU A 173 -2.16 -17.47 8.52
CA GLU A 173 -3.45 -17.35 9.13
C GLU A 173 -4.20 -16.13 8.61
N VAL A 174 -5.52 -16.20 8.71
CA VAL A 174 -6.42 -15.08 8.52
C VAL A 174 -7.36 -15.01 9.71
N PHE A 175 -7.79 -13.82 10.05
CA PHE A 175 -8.78 -13.65 11.10
C PHE A 175 -9.63 -12.40 10.90
N SER A 176 -10.85 -12.47 11.41
CA SER A 176 -11.80 -11.37 11.61
C SER A 176 -12.48 -11.59 12.95
N PHE A 177 -13.73 -11.19 13.17
CA PHE A 177 -14.46 -11.56 14.37
C PHE A 177 -14.94 -13.03 14.38
N MET A 178 -14.63 -13.80 13.33
CA MET A 178 -15.03 -15.21 13.16
C MET A 178 -14.09 -16.25 13.78
N GLY A 179 -12.93 -15.83 14.26
CA GLY A 179 -11.86 -16.71 14.73
C GLY A 179 -10.60 -16.63 13.87
N LEU A 180 -9.52 -17.22 14.38
CA LEU A 180 -8.25 -17.37 13.67
C LEU A 180 -8.30 -18.67 12.88
N TYR A 181 -8.06 -18.61 11.58
CA TYR A 181 -8.08 -19.77 10.69
C TYR A 181 -6.78 -19.86 9.92
N ASN A 182 -6.30 -21.07 9.66
CA ASN A 182 -5.29 -21.29 8.64
C ASN A 182 -5.91 -21.01 7.25
N ALA A 183 -5.32 -20.09 6.49
CA ALA A 183 -5.93 -19.58 5.27
C ALA A 183 -6.02 -20.62 4.15
N LYS A 184 -5.14 -21.63 4.16
CA LYS A 184 -5.06 -22.65 3.12
C LYS A 184 -6.01 -23.82 3.39
N THR A 185 -6.03 -24.33 4.62
CA THR A 185 -6.85 -25.49 5.00
C THR A 185 -8.26 -25.11 5.43
N ASN A 186 -8.49 -23.83 5.74
CA ASN A 186 -9.70 -23.34 6.38
C ASN A 186 -9.97 -23.97 7.76
N GLU A 187 -8.92 -24.48 8.41
CA GLU A 187 -9.00 -25.02 9.76
C GLU A 187 -9.04 -23.88 10.76
N LYS A 188 -10.01 -23.91 11.69
CA LYS A 188 -10.06 -22.96 12.80
C LYS A 188 -9.02 -23.33 13.84
N ILE A 189 -8.12 -22.39 14.12
CA ILE A 189 -7.05 -22.50 15.13
C ILE A 189 -7.54 -22.00 16.49
N ALA A 190 -8.29 -20.88 16.52
CA ALA A 190 -8.80 -20.31 17.76
C ALA A 190 -10.12 -19.56 17.57
N ASP A 191 -11.05 -19.69 18.53
CA ASP A 191 -12.30 -18.92 18.56
C ASP A 191 -12.10 -17.50 19.10
N ASN A 192 -11.32 -17.35 20.17
CA ASN A 192 -11.15 -16.07 20.86
C ASN A 192 -9.88 -15.36 20.42
N ILE A 193 -10.04 -14.36 19.54
CA ILE A 193 -8.94 -13.55 19.06
C ILE A 193 -8.76 -12.38 20.04
N SER A 194 -7.81 -12.52 20.96
CA SER A 194 -7.51 -11.47 21.93
C SER A 194 -6.49 -10.42 21.42
N PHE A 195 -6.24 -10.38 20.11
CA PHE A 195 -5.40 -9.37 19.43
C PHE A 195 -6.18 -8.75 18.26
N TRP A 196 -6.23 -7.42 18.22
CA TRP A 196 -7.10 -6.65 17.32
C TRP A 196 -6.70 -6.83 15.84
N PRO A 197 -7.63 -7.00 14.89
CA PRO A 197 -7.30 -7.10 13.47
C PRO A 197 -6.90 -5.74 12.87
N ALA A 198 -5.62 -5.39 13.02
CA ALA A 198 -5.03 -4.15 12.48
C ALA A 198 -3.84 -4.45 11.55
N ASN A 199 -2.74 -3.70 11.64
CA ASN A 199 -1.63 -3.80 10.70
C ASN A 199 -0.49 -4.66 11.24
N ASN A 200 0.04 -5.53 10.38
CA ASN A 200 1.25 -6.28 10.66
C ASN A 200 2.45 -5.35 10.78
N VAL A 201 3.33 -5.64 11.74
CA VAL A 201 4.64 -5.02 11.89
C VAL A 201 5.63 -6.11 12.28
N PHE A 202 6.65 -6.32 11.45
CA PHE A 202 7.79 -7.18 11.78
C PHE A 202 8.72 -6.46 12.76
N TRP A 203 8.67 -6.83 14.05
CA TRP A 203 9.35 -6.07 15.12
C TRP A 203 10.40 -6.85 15.91
N ASP A 204 10.13 -8.11 16.22
CA ASP A 204 11.03 -8.95 17.01
C ASP A 204 11.97 -9.78 16.12
N GLY A 205 12.66 -10.76 16.72
CA GLY A 205 13.62 -11.58 16.00
C GLY A 205 13.03 -12.67 15.10
N THR A 206 11.70 -12.74 14.95
CA THR A 206 10.98 -13.80 14.22
C THR A 206 10.17 -13.25 13.05
N LEU A 207 9.85 -14.11 12.07
CA LEU A 207 9.04 -13.72 10.89
C LEU A 207 7.54 -13.84 11.12
N ASN A 208 7.09 -14.08 12.35
CA ASN A 208 5.68 -13.94 12.70
C ASN A 208 5.41 -12.48 13.05
N PRO A 209 4.57 -11.74 12.31
CA PRO A 209 4.40 -10.32 12.57
C PRO A 209 3.69 -10.09 13.90
N SER A 210 4.05 -8.98 14.54
CA SER A 210 3.20 -8.38 15.57
C SER A 210 2.12 -7.52 14.92
N ILE A 211 1.12 -7.10 15.68
CA ILE A 211 0.07 -6.22 15.20
C ILE A 211 0.16 -4.89 15.92
N TYR A 212 0.27 -3.82 15.13
CA TYR A 212 0.16 -2.47 15.60
C TYR A 212 -1.31 -2.06 15.75
N ASN A 213 -1.67 -1.56 16.93
CA ASN A 213 -2.92 -0.83 17.16
C ASN A 213 -2.74 0.20 18.29
N SER A 214 -3.00 1.48 18.00
CA SER A 214 -2.98 2.59 18.97
C SER A 214 -1.70 2.67 19.81
N GLY A 215 -0.54 2.74 19.16
CA GLY A 215 0.76 2.84 19.82
C GLY A 215 1.24 1.56 20.51
N TYR A 216 0.63 0.41 20.20
CA TYR A 216 0.93 -0.86 20.81
C TYR A 216 1.22 -1.96 19.80
N LEU A 217 2.23 -2.79 20.06
CA LEU A 217 2.49 -4.02 19.33
C LEU A 217 2.03 -5.23 20.14
N THR A 218 1.10 -6.01 19.60
CA THR A 218 0.58 -7.24 20.21
C THR A 218 0.91 -8.42 19.32
N LYS A 219 1.42 -9.52 19.87
CA LYS A 219 1.79 -10.72 19.11
C LYS A 219 0.89 -11.88 19.50
N TRP A 220 0.60 -12.78 18.57
CA TRP A 220 -0.04 -14.04 18.90
C TRP A 220 0.89 -14.92 19.74
N ASN A 221 0.39 -15.44 20.85
CA ASN A 221 1.05 -16.46 21.65
C ASN A 221 0.29 -17.78 21.49
N TYR A 222 0.83 -18.64 20.62
CA TYR A 222 0.27 -19.95 20.29
C TYR A 222 0.25 -20.92 21.48
N GLU A 223 1.12 -20.76 22.49
CA GLU A 223 1.16 -21.67 23.64
C GLU A 223 -0.09 -21.54 24.52
N ILE A 224 -0.71 -20.36 24.52
CA ILE A 224 -1.89 -20.04 25.33
C ILE A 224 -3.09 -19.60 24.49
N ASN A 225 -2.98 -19.64 23.16
CA ASN A 225 -3.97 -19.21 22.18
C ASN A 225 -4.53 -17.80 22.45
N LYS A 226 -3.63 -16.83 22.68
CA LYS A 226 -3.99 -15.43 22.97
C LYS A 226 -2.97 -14.45 22.42
N GLY A 227 -3.45 -13.27 22.04
CA GLY A 227 -2.65 -12.07 21.86
C GLY A 227 -2.00 -11.59 23.17
N THR A 228 -0.68 -11.38 23.15
CA THR A 228 0.09 -10.82 24.26
C THR A 228 0.81 -9.55 23.84
N ARG A 229 0.97 -8.62 24.79
CA ARG A 229 1.66 -7.35 24.54
C ARG A 229 3.16 -7.60 24.32
N LEU A 230 3.67 -7.21 23.15
CA LEU A 230 5.09 -7.23 22.82
C LEU A 230 5.77 -5.90 23.17
N TYR A 231 5.18 -4.79 22.78
CA TYR A 231 5.77 -3.45 22.98
C TYR A 231 4.71 -2.36 23.15
N SER A 232 5.00 -1.37 23.97
CA SER A 232 4.09 -0.25 24.28
C SER A 232 4.75 1.09 23.92
N ALA A 233 4.81 1.40 22.63
CA ALA A 233 5.43 2.61 22.09
C ALA A 233 4.85 3.89 22.68
N TYR A 234 3.54 3.90 22.93
CA TYR A 234 2.84 4.98 23.60
C TYR A 234 3.45 5.35 24.96
N SER A 235 3.88 4.36 25.74
CA SER A 235 4.50 4.56 27.06
C SER A 235 5.85 5.25 26.92
N ASP A 236 6.69 4.78 26.01
CA ASP A 236 8.03 5.34 25.78
C ASP A 236 7.95 6.74 25.18
N PHE A 237 6.99 6.97 24.28
CA PHE A 237 6.70 8.30 23.77
C PHE A 237 6.31 9.26 24.90
N ASN A 238 5.36 8.87 25.76
CA ASN A 238 4.93 9.72 26.87
C ASN A 238 6.05 10.00 27.87
N ASN A 239 6.85 8.99 28.20
CA ASN A 239 8.00 9.16 29.09
C ASN A 239 9.02 10.16 28.54
N LYS A 240 9.28 10.14 27.23
CA LYS A 240 10.24 11.01 26.55
C LYS A 240 9.70 12.43 26.34
N TYR A 241 8.49 12.56 25.78
CA TYR A 241 7.94 13.82 25.29
C TYR A 241 6.92 14.46 26.22
N ARG A 242 6.53 13.78 27.32
CA ARG A 242 5.54 14.26 28.31
C ARG A 242 4.19 14.63 27.71
N GLN A 243 3.82 13.96 26.62
CA GLN A 243 2.56 14.12 25.92
C GLN A 243 2.17 12.79 25.28
N TYR A 244 0.96 12.70 24.74
CA TYR A 244 0.55 11.54 23.95
C TYR A 244 0.90 11.74 22.47
N PRO A 245 1.35 10.67 21.80
CA PRO A 245 1.59 10.74 20.36
C PRO A 245 0.27 10.97 19.61
N VAL A 246 0.42 11.50 18.40
CA VAL A 246 -0.61 11.49 17.37
C VAL A 246 -0.25 10.44 16.33
N ASP A 247 -1.20 9.55 16.15
CA ASP A 247 -1.25 8.51 15.12
C ASP A 247 -1.98 9.08 13.89
N ASP A 248 -2.49 8.22 13.01
CA ASP A 248 -3.41 8.66 11.97
C ASP A 248 -4.71 9.27 12.54
N ASP A 249 -5.57 9.79 11.66
CA ASP A 249 -6.80 10.48 12.08
C ASP A 249 -7.76 9.61 12.90
N THR A 250 -7.60 8.28 12.89
CA THR A 250 -8.40 7.35 13.70
C THR A 250 -7.81 7.10 15.08
N GLY A 251 -6.52 7.37 15.27
CA GLY A 251 -5.78 6.98 16.47
C GLY A 251 -5.46 5.48 16.56
N GLU A 252 -5.68 4.72 15.48
CA GLU A 252 -5.49 3.26 15.46
C GLU A 252 -4.19 2.84 14.77
N TYR A 253 -3.68 3.62 13.80
CA TYR A 253 -2.57 3.24 12.93
C TYR A 253 -1.44 4.27 12.95
N PRO A 254 -0.17 3.85 12.80
CA PRO A 254 0.93 4.80 12.80
C PRO A 254 0.85 5.68 11.54
N LEU A 255 1.48 6.85 11.55
CA LEU A 255 1.52 7.74 10.38
C LEU A 255 2.09 7.02 9.15
N PHE A 256 3.09 6.17 9.38
CA PHE A 256 3.68 5.25 8.42
C PHE A 256 4.27 4.04 9.18
N HIS A 257 4.37 2.88 8.53
CA HIS A 257 5.17 1.73 9.01
C HIS A 257 5.91 1.08 7.83
N GLY A 258 7.03 0.42 8.08
CA GLY A 258 7.83 -0.27 7.07
C GLY A 258 9.30 -0.26 7.42
N ASP A 259 10.07 -1.22 6.90
CA ASP A 259 11.54 -1.23 6.92
C ASP A 259 12.00 0.04 6.21
N ILE A 260 12.55 1.02 6.90
CA ILE A 260 13.09 2.24 6.27
C ILE A 260 14.53 2.50 6.70
N LEU A 261 14.98 1.83 7.75
CA LEU A 261 16.29 1.96 8.36
C LEU A 261 16.74 0.60 8.92
N GLY A 262 18.05 0.40 9.07
CA GLY A 262 18.56 -0.78 9.77
C GLY A 262 18.50 -2.07 8.96
N ASP A 263 17.89 -3.11 9.54
CA ASP A 263 17.74 -4.41 8.88
C ASP A 263 16.32 -4.62 8.34
N TRP A 264 15.84 -5.86 8.23
CA TRP A 264 14.58 -6.18 7.58
C TRP A 264 13.33 -5.87 8.43
N ARG A 265 13.51 -5.53 9.72
CA ARG A 265 12.39 -5.24 10.61
C ARG A 265 11.83 -3.86 10.32
N GLU A 266 10.54 -3.70 10.60
CA GLU A 266 9.81 -2.50 10.19
C GLU A 266 9.81 -1.45 11.29
N GLU A 267 10.17 -0.22 10.92
CA GLU A 267 9.92 0.95 11.75
C GLU A 267 8.45 1.36 11.69
N PHE A 268 8.02 2.18 12.65
CA PHE A 268 6.78 2.94 12.51
C PHE A 268 6.95 4.37 13.04
N ILE A 269 6.13 5.28 12.52
CA ILE A 269 6.24 6.72 12.76
C ILE A 269 5.00 7.21 13.50
N MET A 270 5.22 7.94 14.59
CA MET A 270 4.20 8.73 15.30
C MET A 270 4.63 10.21 15.33
N ALA A 271 3.73 11.13 15.68
CA ALA A 271 4.07 12.55 15.82
C ALA A 271 3.79 13.10 17.22
N CYS A 272 4.46 14.20 17.57
CA CYS A 272 4.02 15.06 18.67
C CYS A 272 2.63 15.64 18.39
N SER A 273 1.86 15.98 19.43
CA SER A 273 0.45 16.38 19.31
C SER A 273 0.17 17.61 18.45
N ASN A 274 1.18 18.46 18.28
CA ASN A 274 1.18 19.65 17.43
C ASN A 274 1.87 19.44 16.07
N TYR A 275 2.21 18.20 15.72
CA TYR A 275 2.98 17.81 14.53
C TYR A 275 4.35 18.52 14.38
N SER A 276 4.96 18.98 15.48
CA SER A 276 6.26 19.65 15.40
C SER A 276 7.44 18.69 15.18
N GLU A 277 7.26 17.41 15.52
CA GLU A 277 8.30 16.38 15.44
C GLU A 277 7.68 15.05 14.99
N LEU A 278 8.38 14.35 14.10
CA LEU A 278 8.15 12.95 13.79
C LEU A 278 9.07 12.09 14.64
N VAL A 279 8.55 11.00 15.19
CA VAL A 279 9.30 10.05 16.02
C VAL A 279 9.25 8.70 15.35
N ILE A 280 10.41 8.25 14.90
CA ILE A 280 10.61 6.94 14.27
C ILE A 280 10.97 5.94 15.36
N PHE A 281 10.19 4.87 15.45
CA PHE A 281 10.44 3.75 16.34
C PHE A 281 11.11 2.63 15.55
N THR A 282 12.29 2.21 15.99
CA THR A 282 13.01 1.03 15.49
C THR A 282 13.26 0.06 16.64
N THR A 283 13.36 -1.23 16.32
CA THR A 283 13.54 -2.30 17.30
C THR A 283 15.00 -2.39 17.77
N ASN A 284 15.19 -2.70 19.05
CA ASN A 284 16.51 -3.00 19.64
C ASN A 284 16.65 -4.47 20.04
N LEU A 285 15.69 -5.32 19.64
CA LEU A 285 15.74 -6.75 19.90
C LEU A 285 16.80 -7.39 18.99
N ASP A 286 17.46 -8.45 19.43
CA ASP A 286 18.40 -9.17 18.57
C ASP A 286 17.66 -10.12 17.62
N THR A 287 18.22 -10.36 16.44
CA THR A 287 17.77 -11.41 15.51
C THR A 287 18.96 -12.13 14.89
N ASN A 288 18.80 -13.43 14.66
CA ASN A 288 19.75 -14.24 13.91
C ASN A 288 19.40 -14.29 12.41
N LEU A 289 18.28 -13.68 12.01
CA LEU A 289 17.82 -13.67 10.63
C LEU A 289 18.49 -12.54 9.85
N LYS A 290 19.01 -12.88 8.68
CA LYS A 290 19.56 -11.93 7.71
C LYS A 290 18.76 -11.99 6.42
N LEU A 291 17.82 -11.08 6.27
CA LEU A 291 17.01 -10.92 5.07
C LEU A 291 17.52 -9.73 4.24
N THR A 292 17.11 -9.72 2.97
CA THR A 292 17.18 -8.49 2.17
C THR A 292 16.20 -7.49 2.78
N THR A 293 16.53 -6.19 2.75
CA THR A 293 15.57 -5.15 3.11
C THR A 293 14.23 -5.39 2.40
N LEU A 294 13.13 -5.25 3.15
CA LEU A 294 11.78 -5.44 2.63
C LEU A 294 11.43 -4.39 1.57
N TRP A 295 12.17 -3.26 1.48
CA TRP A 295 12.05 -2.33 0.34
C TRP A 295 12.41 -2.92 -1.01
N HIS A 296 13.22 -3.98 -1.03
CA HIS A 296 13.57 -4.68 -2.25
C HIS A 296 12.65 -5.87 -2.53
N ASP A 297 11.68 -6.17 -1.67
CA ASP A 297 10.55 -7.03 -2.05
C ASP A 297 9.51 -6.17 -2.81
N PRO A 298 9.18 -6.51 -4.07
CA PRO A 298 8.26 -5.71 -4.88
C PRO A 298 6.85 -5.57 -4.29
N GLY A 299 6.33 -6.59 -3.60
CA GLY A 299 5.01 -6.53 -2.97
C GLY A 299 5.01 -5.60 -1.75
N MET A 300 6.04 -5.70 -0.91
CA MET A 300 6.23 -4.79 0.23
C MET A 300 6.37 -3.34 -0.27
N ARG A 301 7.22 -3.13 -1.28
CA ARG A 301 7.47 -1.80 -1.84
C ARG A 301 6.22 -1.19 -2.46
N ALA A 302 5.43 -1.97 -3.19
CA ALA A 302 4.15 -1.53 -3.75
C ALA A 302 3.17 -1.16 -2.63
N SER A 303 3.08 -2.00 -1.60
CA SER A 303 2.19 -1.76 -0.45
C SER A 303 2.46 -0.43 0.25
N MET A 304 3.73 -0.04 0.40
CA MET A 304 4.15 1.23 1.02
C MET A 304 3.72 2.48 0.23
N THR A 305 3.29 2.34 -1.02
CA THR A 305 2.86 3.49 -1.85
C THR A 305 1.38 3.75 -1.81
N LEU A 306 0.60 2.80 -1.30
CA LEU A 306 -0.84 2.86 -1.37
C LEU A 306 -1.40 3.80 -0.32
N ASN A 307 -2.47 4.52 -0.68
CA ASN A 307 -3.29 5.26 0.26
C ASN A 307 -4.73 4.72 0.31
N GLY A 308 -5.38 4.93 1.45
CA GLY A 308 -6.70 4.39 1.75
C GLY A 308 -6.79 4.08 3.24
N TYR A 309 -7.71 3.19 3.63
CA TYR A 309 -7.64 2.60 4.96
C TYR A 309 -6.32 1.84 5.10
N LYS A 310 -5.53 2.21 6.11
CA LYS A 310 -4.21 1.62 6.33
C LYS A 310 -4.36 0.13 6.59
N GLN A 311 -3.61 -0.66 5.83
CA GLN A 311 -3.57 -2.11 5.94
C GLN A 311 -2.12 -2.59 5.90
N SER A 312 -1.89 -3.81 6.39
CA SER A 312 -0.57 -4.46 6.40
C SER A 312 0.06 -4.43 5.01
N HIS A 313 1.37 -4.19 4.98
CA HIS A 313 2.18 -4.41 3.80
C HIS A 313 2.32 -5.91 3.53
N MET A 314 2.15 -6.29 2.27
CA MET A 314 2.10 -7.69 1.85
C MET A 314 3.25 -8.00 0.89
N PRO A 315 4.03 -9.05 1.14
CA PRO A 315 5.21 -9.34 0.33
C PRO A 315 4.86 -10.08 -0.96
N LEU A 316 5.76 -9.99 -1.94
CA LEU A 316 5.74 -10.81 -3.16
C LEU A 316 6.09 -12.25 -2.80
N GLU A 317 7.26 -12.45 -2.18
CA GLU A 317 7.66 -13.75 -1.68
C GLU A 317 6.99 -14.02 -0.33
N TYR A 318 6.69 -15.28 -0.04
CA TYR A 318 6.15 -15.64 1.26
C TYR A 318 7.15 -15.22 2.36
N LEU A 319 6.63 -14.55 3.38
CA LEU A 319 7.37 -14.07 4.54
C LEU A 319 6.64 -14.51 5.81
N GLY A 320 7.27 -15.41 6.55
CA GLY A 320 6.71 -16.14 7.69
C GLY A 320 7.66 -17.24 8.18
N THR A 321 7.18 -18.10 9.07
CA THR A 321 7.86 -19.21 9.75
C THR A 321 8.66 -20.10 8.79
N GLU A 322 8.11 -20.46 7.64
CA GLU A 322 8.79 -21.36 6.69
C GLU A 322 9.85 -20.69 5.80
N THR A 323 10.06 -19.38 5.96
CA THR A 323 10.96 -18.62 5.08
C THR A 323 12.40 -19.06 5.28
N ASP A 324 13.04 -19.51 4.19
CA ASP A 324 14.50 -19.65 4.14
C ASP A 324 15.11 -18.33 3.64
N PRO A 325 15.92 -17.62 4.45
CA PRO A 325 16.44 -16.29 4.06
C PRO A 325 17.31 -16.30 2.81
N LEU A 326 18.03 -17.41 2.54
CA LEU A 326 18.89 -17.51 1.36
C LEU A 326 18.05 -17.77 0.10
N GLU A 327 17.02 -18.59 0.21
CA GLU A 327 16.04 -18.84 -0.85
C GLU A 327 15.24 -17.58 -1.17
N ASN A 328 14.71 -16.90 -0.16
CA ASN A 328 14.02 -15.62 -0.32
C ASN A 328 14.90 -14.62 -1.09
N ARG A 329 16.17 -14.46 -0.68
CA ARG A 329 17.12 -13.61 -1.40
C ARG A 329 17.36 -14.05 -2.85
N ARG A 330 17.50 -15.35 -3.11
CA ARG A 330 17.67 -15.87 -4.48
C ARG A 330 16.43 -15.61 -5.34
N ASN A 331 15.24 -15.77 -4.78
CA ASN A 331 13.98 -15.53 -5.47
C ASN A 331 13.83 -14.04 -5.82
N LEU A 332 14.11 -13.14 -4.88
CA LEU A 332 14.11 -11.70 -5.15
C LEU A 332 15.11 -11.31 -6.25
N VAL A 333 16.33 -11.86 -6.22
CA VAL A 333 17.32 -11.62 -7.29
C VAL A 333 16.80 -12.14 -8.64
N LYS A 334 16.20 -13.33 -8.69
CA LYS A 334 15.62 -13.89 -9.90
C LYS A 334 14.48 -13.01 -10.42
N TYR A 335 13.62 -12.52 -9.53
CA TYR A 335 12.49 -11.67 -9.88
C TYR A 335 12.92 -10.31 -10.42
N HIS A 336 13.88 -9.65 -9.79
CA HIS A 336 14.44 -8.39 -10.29
C HIS A 336 15.13 -8.56 -11.64
N LYS A 337 15.80 -9.70 -11.88
CA LYS A 337 16.35 -10.04 -13.20
C LYS A 337 15.26 -10.23 -14.24
N LEU A 338 14.18 -10.93 -13.91
CA LEU A 338 13.03 -11.10 -14.80
C LEU A 338 12.50 -9.74 -15.29
N ARG A 339 12.36 -8.75 -14.41
CA ARG A 339 11.96 -7.38 -14.79
C ARG A 339 13.03 -6.62 -15.58
N ALA A 340 14.32 -6.82 -15.27
CA ALA A 340 15.41 -6.11 -15.93
C ALA A 340 15.77 -6.66 -17.34
N GLU A 341 15.57 -7.96 -17.55
CA GLU A 341 16.04 -8.69 -18.75
C GLU A 341 14.91 -9.02 -19.74
N SER A 342 13.65 -8.74 -19.40
CA SER A 342 12.51 -9.00 -20.28
C SER A 342 12.58 -8.16 -21.55
N GLU A 343 12.80 -8.84 -22.68
CA GLU A 343 12.87 -8.23 -24.01
C GLU A 343 11.51 -7.74 -24.52
N ILE A 344 11.60 -6.73 -25.37
CA ILE A 344 10.53 -5.91 -25.95
C ILE A 344 9.79 -6.71 -27.03
N GLU A 345 8.47 -6.91 -26.91
CA GLU A 345 7.62 -6.91 -28.10
C GLU A 345 7.46 -5.43 -28.50
N PRO A 346 7.88 -5.01 -29.70
CA PRO A 346 7.68 -3.63 -30.12
C PRO A 346 6.19 -3.35 -30.08
N THR A 347 5.75 -2.52 -29.14
CA THR A 347 4.46 -1.88 -29.26
C THR A 347 4.53 -1.10 -30.56
N ASN A 348 3.77 -1.53 -31.57
CA ASN A 348 3.47 -0.70 -32.72
C ASN A 348 3.11 0.67 -32.14
N GLU A 349 3.90 1.70 -32.49
CA GLU A 349 3.57 3.06 -32.11
C GLU A 349 2.07 3.24 -32.40
N PRO A 350 1.26 3.73 -31.44
CA PRO A 350 -0.08 4.14 -31.79
C PRO A 350 0.09 5.13 -32.94
N GLU A 351 -0.44 4.79 -34.12
CA GLU A 351 -0.51 5.73 -35.23
C GLU A 351 -0.98 7.04 -34.63
N THR A 352 -0.14 8.07 -34.71
CA THR A 352 -0.51 9.42 -34.31
C THR A 352 -1.86 9.69 -34.94
N MET A 353 -2.94 9.71 -34.14
CA MET A 353 -4.22 10.20 -34.61
C MET A 353 -3.91 11.62 -35.06
N LYS A 354 -3.92 11.85 -36.37
CA LYS A 354 -4.01 13.19 -36.94
C LYS A 354 -5.35 13.73 -36.49
N ILE A 355 -5.35 14.41 -35.33
CA ILE A 355 -6.48 15.22 -34.90
C ILE A 355 -6.56 16.35 -35.92
N THR A 356 -7.41 16.16 -36.91
CA THR A 356 -7.89 17.28 -37.72
C THR A 356 -8.72 18.14 -36.77
N PRO A 357 -8.46 19.45 -36.62
CA PRO A 357 -9.25 20.29 -35.73
C PRO A 357 -10.70 20.32 -36.21
N THR A 358 -11.56 19.51 -35.59
CA THR A 358 -13.01 19.66 -35.76
C THR A 358 -13.43 20.88 -34.96
N GLN A 359 -14.20 21.75 -35.61
CA GLN A 359 -14.64 23.05 -35.11
C GLN A 359 -15.04 23.02 -33.64
N THR A 360 -14.45 23.94 -32.87
CA THR A 360 -14.84 24.28 -31.51
C THR A 360 -16.34 24.49 -31.43
N PRO A 361 -17.09 23.76 -30.58
CA PRO A 361 -18.48 24.09 -30.33
C PRO A 361 -18.55 25.47 -29.69
N VAL A 362 -19.26 26.40 -30.34
CA VAL A 362 -19.57 27.71 -29.78
C VAL A 362 -20.55 27.51 -28.62
N ILE A 363 -20.06 27.64 -27.39
CA ILE A 363 -20.91 27.76 -26.21
C ILE A 363 -21.46 29.19 -26.20
N THR A 364 -22.73 29.37 -26.58
CA THR A 364 -23.45 30.62 -26.37
C THR A 364 -23.85 30.73 -24.90
N ASN A 365 -23.07 31.46 -24.12
CA ASN A 365 -23.48 31.93 -22.80
C ASN A 365 -24.47 33.09 -22.98
N THR A 366 -25.75 32.85 -22.71
CA THR A 366 -26.70 33.92 -22.38
C THR A 366 -26.82 34.03 -20.87
N SER A 367 -26.34 35.12 -20.30
CA SER A 367 -26.79 35.62 -19.00
C SER A 367 -26.91 37.15 -19.06
N PRO A 368 -28.00 37.74 -18.56
CA PRO A 368 -28.22 39.17 -18.66
C PRO A 368 -27.55 39.97 -17.53
N ASP A 369 -27.15 41.17 -17.95
CA ASP A 369 -27.01 42.43 -17.24
C ASP A 369 -25.87 42.72 -16.24
N GLN A 370 -25.00 43.57 -16.79
CA GLN A 370 -24.06 44.57 -16.29
C GLN A 370 -24.26 45.12 -14.87
N ASN A 371 -23.11 45.34 -14.20
CA ASN A 371 -22.80 46.69 -13.73
C ASN A 371 -21.29 46.99 -13.67
N ASN A 372 -20.98 48.25 -14.01
CA ASN A 372 -19.68 48.81 -14.35
C ASN A 372 -18.68 48.97 -13.19
N GLY A 373 -17.39 48.76 -13.48
CA GLY A 373 -16.27 49.24 -12.66
C GLY A 373 -14.94 49.27 -13.43
N LYS A 374 -14.50 50.47 -13.84
CA LYS A 374 -13.26 50.74 -14.60
C LYS A 374 -11.99 50.33 -13.83
N ALA A 375 -11.09 49.59 -14.48
CA ALA A 375 -9.70 49.43 -14.04
C ALA A 375 -8.72 50.12 -15.02
N LYS A 376 -7.81 50.93 -14.47
CA LYS A 376 -6.72 51.63 -15.17
C LYS A 376 -5.49 50.74 -15.28
N ASN A 377 -4.86 50.72 -16.45
CA ASN A 377 -3.53 50.13 -16.69
C ASN A 377 -2.44 50.84 -15.87
N LYS A 378 -1.57 50.05 -15.21
CA LYS A 378 -0.21 50.46 -14.85
C LYS A 378 0.76 49.31 -15.09
N THR A 379 1.70 49.56 -16.00
CA THR A 379 2.91 48.78 -16.24
C THR A 379 3.89 49.04 -15.08
N ALA A 380 4.45 47.99 -14.47
CA ALA A 380 5.57 48.10 -13.54
C ALA A 380 6.69 47.15 -13.97
N ALA A 381 7.89 47.72 -14.11
CA ALA A 381 9.11 47.06 -14.52
C ALA A 381 9.63 46.09 -13.44
N ILE A 382 10.17 44.96 -13.90
CA ILE A 382 10.77 43.88 -13.09
C ILE A 382 12.22 44.25 -12.78
N VAL A 383 12.56 44.45 -11.51
CA VAL A 383 13.92 44.67 -11.03
C VAL A 383 14.12 43.84 -9.74
N VAL A 384 15.04 42.86 -9.85
CA VAL A 384 15.78 42.03 -8.85
C VAL A 384 15.00 40.94 -8.05
N PRO A 385 15.63 39.81 -7.59
CA PRO A 385 17.09 39.72 -7.41
C PRO A 385 17.88 38.44 -7.75
N ILE A 386 18.93 38.71 -8.54
CA ILE A 386 20.21 38.01 -8.71
C ILE A 386 20.92 37.67 -7.37
N VAL A 387 20.57 38.36 -6.28
CA VAL A 387 21.14 38.15 -4.93
C VAL A 387 20.79 36.76 -4.37
N LEU A 388 19.57 36.26 -4.61
CA LEU A 388 19.15 34.93 -4.13
C LEU A 388 19.90 33.80 -4.84
N VAL A 389 20.20 33.97 -6.12
CA VAL A 389 20.99 33.01 -6.91
C VAL A 389 22.45 32.98 -6.43
N LEU A 390 23.03 34.14 -6.10
CA LEU A 390 24.39 34.24 -5.59
C LEU A 390 24.55 33.59 -4.21
N ILE A 391 23.56 33.74 -3.31
CA ILE A 391 23.57 33.08 -2.00
C ILE A 391 23.49 31.55 -2.16
N ALA A 392 22.63 31.05 -3.06
CA ALA A 392 22.51 29.61 -3.31
C ALA A 392 23.83 29.00 -3.81
N VAL A 393 24.54 29.70 -4.71
CA VAL A 393 25.83 29.23 -5.23
C VAL A 393 26.92 29.20 -4.13
N ILE A 394 26.96 30.19 -3.25
CA ILE A 394 27.94 30.23 -2.14
C ILE A 394 27.70 29.07 -1.16
N CYS A 395 26.44 28.75 -0.84
CA CYS A 395 26.10 27.63 0.05
C CYS A 395 26.53 26.27 -0.54
N VAL A 396 26.28 26.06 -1.83
CA VAL A 396 26.66 24.81 -2.53
C VAL A 396 28.19 24.63 -2.56
N VAL A 397 28.94 25.69 -2.88
CA VAL A 397 30.40 25.63 -2.90
C VAL A 397 30.96 25.37 -1.49
N SER A 398 30.40 25.99 -0.46
CA SER A 398 30.83 25.80 0.94
C SER A 398 30.62 24.36 1.43
N PHE A 399 29.52 23.71 1.02
CA PHE A 399 29.24 22.32 1.35
C PHE A 399 30.26 21.34 0.74
N PHE A 400 30.63 21.53 -0.52
CA PHE A 400 31.62 20.67 -1.18
C PHE A 400 33.04 20.90 -0.67
N VAL A 401 33.36 22.12 -0.24
CA VAL A 401 34.63 22.43 0.44
C VAL A 401 34.70 21.73 1.80
N TRP A 402 33.65 21.83 2.64
CA TRP A 402 33.59 21.15 3.93
C TRP A 402 33.74 19.63 3.80
N LYS A 403 32.99 19.00 2.88
CA LYS A 403 33.05 17.54 2.63
C LYS A 403 34.44 17.08 2.19
N ARG A 404 35.21 17.93 1.51
CA ARG A 404 36.59 17.62 1.07
C ARG A 404 37.59 17.66 2.24
N PHE A 405 37.33 18.45 3.28
CA PHE A 405 38.20 18.56 4.45
C PHE A 405 37.80 17.63 5.61
N ALA A 406 36.52 17.26 5.73
CA ALA A 406 36.04 16.33 6.77
C ALA A 406 36.52 14.87 6.58
N LYS A 407 37.10 14.52 5.44
CA LYS A 407 37.50 13.13 5.12
C LYS A 407 38.87 12.71 5.70
N LYS A 408 39.45 13.45 6.66
CA LYS A 408 40.82 13.19 7.12
C LYS A 408 41.00 12.85 8.60
N GLU A 409 39.98 12.88 9.44
CA GLU A 409 40.13 12.44 10.84
C GLU A 409 38.87 11.73 11.32
N SER A 410 39.01 10.42 11.61
CA SER A 410 38.35 9.68 12.69
C SER A 410 38.24 8.20 12.33
N THR A 411 39.18 7.43 12.85
CA THR A 411 38.98 6.02 13.22
C THR A 411 38.53 6.04 14.67
N ASP A 412 37.25 5.86 14.97
CA ASP A 412 36.79 5.42 16.30
C ASP A 412 35.32 4.99 16.30
N ASN A 413 35.06 3.89 17.01
CA ASN A 413 33.76 3.34 17.35
C ASN A 413 33.05 4.26 18.38
N VAL A 414 31.96 4.92 18.00
CA VAL A 414 30.96 5.46 18.95
C VAL A 414 29.56 5.31 18.36
N GLN A 415 28.64 4.81 19.20
CA GLN A 415 27.20 4.76 18.97
C GLN A 415 26.65 6.16 18.67
N GLU A 416 26.03 6.35 17.52
CA GLU A 416 25.13 7.47 17.29
C GLU A 416 23.79 6.94 16.78
N MET A 417 22.76 7.04 17.65
CA MET A 417 21.38 7.10 17.22
C MET A 417 21.23 8.35 16.36
N VAL A 418 21.02 8.16 15.06
CA VAL A 418 20.73 9.27 14.15
C VAL A 418 19.23 9.55 14.20
N LEU A 419 18.87 10.59 14.95
CA LEU A 419 17.61 11.30 14.79
C LEU A 419 17.69 12.06 13.47
N ILE A 420 16.93 11.64 12.45
CA ILE A 420 16.71 12.47 11.27
C ILE A 420 15.52 13.39 11.58
N VAL A 421 15.80 14.69 11.72
CA VAL A 421 14.82 15.78 11.89
C VAL A 421 14.36 16.29 10.54
#